data_AF-A0A3N2RKM0-F1
#
_entry.id   AF-A0A3N2RKM0-F1
#
_cell.length_a   1.000
_cell.length_b   1.000
_cell.length_c   1.000
_cell.angle_alpha   90.00
_cell.angle_beta   90.00
_cell.angle_gamma   90.00
#
_symmetry.space_group_name_H-M   'P 1'
#
loop_
_entity.id
_entity.type
_entity.pdbx_description
1 polymer ?
#
loop_
_entity_poly.entity_id
_entity_poly.type
_entity_poly.pdbx_seq_one_letter_code
_entity_poly.pdbx_strand_id
1 'polypeptide(L)'
;MTIKQYAFHAHMYLRAQGTASLTRSQVHELLAAAAGFATHAAFHHQAVWCDVAWRDTGLAPDESRVIQRCLDFGLSHEDAMRSAQGLVCFLDASGYAPVRFDELIAALVSDEDEWAETDERKSPVVGQWLSPLLISRMPRSFDALLDELPLLLEGLETAATRGIAVAHLAIAYMLEPYGGLPEQDDRRFGRELRWRGQWSTEPVGFAEIASGTDRFVRVVAKHRYHLLAAARGKDRRAMLLTAARYGDPGALELEPSDDIYPYDMADLADANDRPELAYQWLTVLASEGDVSAMRALIEDRDETPFRAWVWMHLSRMLGQDLSQDRYEAINEDGTSYDDDVGGPAYVGGVDGIELAPLAAEENRRAEEEATQLFAVIEERYEPT
;
A
#
# COMPACT_ATOMS: atom_id res chain seq x y z
N MET A 1 -24.80 -15.11 0.81
CA MET A 1 -24.37 -16.41 0.29
C MET A 1 -23.02 -16.73 0.90
N THR A 2 -22.73 -17.96 1.33
CA THR A 2 -21.38 -18.31 1.85
C THR A 2 -20.52 -19.03 0.80
N ILE A 3 -19.19 -19.04 0.98
CA ILE A 3 -18.27 -19.73 0.05
C ILE A 3 -18.59 -21.23 -0.03
N LYS A 4 -18.97 -21.85 1.10
CA LYS A 4 -19.38 -23.26 1.15
C LYS A 4 -20.68 -23.51 0.39
N GLN A 5 -21.64 -22.58 0.48
CA GLN A 5 -22.89 -22.66 -0.29
C GLN A 5 -22.63 -22.49 -1.79
N TYR A 6 -21.74 -21.57 -2.17
CA TYR A 6 -21.37 -21.34 -3.56
C TYR A 6 -20.77 -22.60 -4.21
N ALA A 7 -19.76 -23.21 -3.58
CA ALA A 7 -19.18 -24.47 -4.07
C ALA A 7 -20.19 -25.63 -4.06
N PHE A 8 -21.12 -25.65 -3.10
CA PHE A 8 -22.21 -26.63 -3.09
C PHE A 8 -23.16 -26.45 -4.28
N HIS A 9 -23.52 -25.21 -4.64
CA HIS A 9 -24.37 -24.93 -5.81
C HIS A 9 -23.69 -25.35 -7.12
N ALA A 10 -22.41 -25.00 -7.29
CA ALA A 10 -21.61 -25.45 -8.43
C ALA A 10 -21.59 -26.98 -8.53
N HIS A 11 -21.36 -27.66 -7.40
CA HIS A 11 -21.33 -29.12 -7.35
C HIS A 11 -22.68 -29.75 -7.72
N MET A 12 -23.79 -29.21 -7.20
CA MET A 12 -25.14 -29.69 -7.52
C MET A 12 -25.47 -29.48 -9.00
N TYR A 13 -25.07 -28.34 -9.57
CA TYR A 13 -25.26 -28.04 -10.98
C TYR A 13 -24.50 -29.04 -11.88
N LEU A 14 -23.21 -29.26 -11.60
CA LEU A 14 -22.40 -30.22 -12.34
C LEU A 14 -22.96 -31.65 -12.26
N ARG A 15 -23.46 -32.08 -11.10
CA ARG A 15 -24.12 -33.38 -10.96
C ARG A 15 -25.39 -33.49 -11.81
N ALA A 16 -26.19 -32.43 -11.87
CA ALA A 16 -27.40 -32.40 -12.68
C ALA A 16 -27.11 -32.49 -14.19
N GLN A 17 -25.94 -32.03 -14.64
CA GLN A 17 -25.46 -32.11 -16.03
C GLN A 17 -24.84 -33.48 -16.39
N GLY A 18 -24.88 -34.46 -15.49
CA GLY A 18 -24.37 -35.82 -15.74
C GLY A 18 -22.84 -35.92 -15.69
N THR A 19 -22.17 -34.96 -15.07
CA THR A 19 -20.73 -35.00 -14.85
C THR A 19 -20.36 -36.09 -13.83
N ALA A 20 -19.21 -36.74 -14.00
CA ALA A 20 -18.70 -37.79 -13.11
C ALA A 20 -18.68 -37.37 -11.63
N SER A 21 -18.56 -38.33 -10.70
CA SER A 21 -18.66 -38.08 -9.25
C SER A 21 -17.48 -37.28 -8.70
N LEU A 22 -17.48 -35.96 -8.93
CA LEU A 22 -16.56 -35.02 -8.32
C LEU A 22 -16.84 -34.92 -6.81
N THR A 23 -15.78 -34.73 -6.04
CA THR A 23 -15.86 -34.38 -4.62
C THR A 23 -15.99 -32.86 -4.46
N ARG A 24 -16.46 -32.39 -3.29
CA ARG A 24 -16.54 -30.94 -3.02
C ARG A 24 -15.17 -30.25 -3.13
N SER A 25 -14.10 -30.89 -2.66
CA SER A 25 -12.74 -30.35 -2.75
C SER A 25 -12.28 -30.22 -4.21
N GLN A 26 -12.63 -31.17 -5.08
CA GLN A 26 -12.35 -31.06 -6.51
C GLN A 26 -13.14 -29.92 -7.16
N VAL A 27 -14.38 -29.67 -6.75
CA VAL A 27 -15.16 -28.52 -7.27
C VAL A 27 -14.50 -27.18 -6.89
N HIS A 28 -13.93 -27.06 -5.69
CA HIS A 28 -13.14 -25.88 -5.31
C HIS A 28 -11.93 -25.67 -6.23
N GLU A 29 -11.21 -26.75 -6.56
CA GLU A 29 -10.10 -26.71 -7.52
C GLU A 29 -10.56 -26.33 -8.93
N LEU A 30 -11.71 -26.83 -9.40
CA LEU A 30 -12.25 -26.46 -10.72
C LEU A 30 -12.69 -24.99 -10.77
N LEU A 31 -13.32 -24.47 -9.71
CA LEU A 31 -13.67 -23.06 -9.62
C LEU A 31 -12.42 -22.16 -9.65
N ALA A 32 -11.36 -22.55 -8.93
CA ALA A 32 -10.08 -21.85 -8.99
C ALA A 32 -9.44 -21.92 -10.39
N ALA A 33 -9.51 -23.09 -11.04
CA ALA A 33 -9.02 -23.27 -12.40
C ALA A 33 -9.77 -22.39 -13.41
N ALA A 34 -11.09 -22.30 -13.30
CA ALA A 34 -11.92 -21.43 -14.14
C ALA A 34 -11.57 -19.94 -13.95
N ALA A 35 -11.18 -19.55 -12.75
CA ALA A 35 -10.65 -18.22 -12.43
C ALA A 35 -9.20 -17.98 -12.88
N GLY A 36 -8.58 -18.93 -13.58
CA GLY A 36 -7.21 -18.81 -14.10
C GLY A 36 -6.11 -19.24 -13.12
N PHE A 37 -6.46 -19.72 -11.92
CA PHE A 37 -5.47 -20.15 -10.92
C PHE A 37 -5.04 -21.59 -11.15
N ALA A 38 -3.78 -21.88 -10.83
CA ALA A 38 -3.25 -23.23 -10.95
C ALA A 38 -3.88 -24.18 -9.91
N THR A 39 -4.15 -23.71 -8.70
CA THR A 39 -4.73 -24.49 -7.61
C THR A 39 -5.66 -23.63 -6.76
N HIS A 40 -6.54 -24.28 -6.00
CA HIS A 40 -7.39 -23.62 -5.01
C HIS A 40 -6.57 -22.95 -3.88
N ALA A 41 -5.41 -23.50 -3.53
CA ALA A 41 -4.50 -22.88 -2.60
C ALA A 41 -3.95 -21.55 -3.14
N ALA A 42 -3.53 -21.52 -4.42
CA ALA A 42 -3.06 -20.29 -5.06
C ALA A 42 -4.17 -19.23 -5.14
N PHE A 43 -5.40 -19.65 -5.46
CA PHE A 43 -6.58 -18.79 -5.39
C PHE A 43 -6.72 -18.16 -4.01
N HIS A 44 -6.75 -18.96 -2.93
CA HIS A 44 -6.92 -18.45 -1.58
C HIS A 44 -5.82 -17.51 -1.08
N HIS A 45 -4.61 -17.58 -1.66
CA HIS A 45 -3.52 -16.66 -1.32
C HIS A 45 -3.61 -15.31 -2.03
N GLN A 46 -4.35 -15.21 -3.13
CA GLN A 46 -4.32 -14.04 -4.01
C GLN A 46 -5.70 -13.43 -4.28
N ALA A 47 -6.77 -14.18 -4.04
CA ALA A 47 -8.11 -13.82 -4.46
C ALA A 47 -9.20 -14.39 -3.55
N VAL A 48 -10.39 -13.80 -3.65
CA VAL A 48 -11.62 -14.20 -2.99
C VAL A 48 -12.79 -14.10 -3.96
N TRP A 49 -13.89 -14.78 -3.65
CA TRP A 49 -15.13 -14.64 -4.40
C TRP A 49 -15.86 -13.38 -3.94
N CYS A 50 -16.50 -12.66 -4.86
CA CYS A 50 -17.28 -11.45 -4.55
C CYS A 50 -18.71 -11.57 -5.07
N ASP A 51 -19.62 -10.77 -4.54
CA ASP A 51 -21.06 -10.82 -4.85
C ASP A 51 -21.41 -10.24 -6.25
N VAL A 52 -20.42 -9.99 -7.10
CA VAL A 52 -20.60 -9.62 -8.51
C VAL A 52 -20.84 -10.88 -9.35
N ALA A 53 -21.88 -10.85 -10.19
CA ALA A 53 -22.19 -11.97 -11.06
C ALA A 53 -21.11 -12.10 -12.14
N TRP A 54 -20.61 -13.33 -12.37
CA TRP A 54 -19.54 -13.58 -13.32
C TRP A 54 -19.84 -13.01 -14.72
N ARG A 55 -21.07 -13.19 -15.21
CA ARG A 55 -21.53 -12.69 -16.53
C ARG A 55 -21.41 -11.17 -16.70
N ASP A 56 -21.42 -10.40 -15.61
CA ASP A 56 -21.40 -8.94 -15.67
C ASP A 56 -19.97 -8.39 -15.82
N THR A 57 -18.96 -9.25 -15.67
CA THR A 57 -17.55 -8.84 -15.55
C THR A 57 -16.77 -8.82 -16.87
N GLY A 58 -17.31 -9.46 -17.91
CA GLY A 58 -16.58 -9.68 -19.16
C GLY A 58 -15.45 -10.73 -19.05
N LEU A 59 -15.29 -11.39 -17.90
CA LEU A 59 -14.30 -12.45 -17.70
C LEU A 59 -14.72 -13.74 -18.42
N ALA A 60 -13.82 -14.29 -19.23
CA ALA A 60 -14.00 -15.62 -19.80
C ALA A 60 -13.44 -16.69 -18.84
N PRO A 61 -14.22 -17.72 -18.45
CA PRO A 61 -13.68 -18.84 -17.69
C PRO A 61 -12.55 -19.55 -18.45
N ASP A 62 -11.46 -19.91 -17.77
CA ASP A 62 -10.36 -20.66 -18.38
C ASP A 62 -10.73 -22.15 -18.53
N GLU A 63 -11.46 -22.45 -19.59
CA GLU A 63 -11.91 -23.82 -19.92
C GLU A 63 -10.75 -24.80 -20.03
N SER A 64 -9.61 -24.36 -20.59
CA SER A 64 -8.46 -25.21 -20.82
C SER A 64 -7.85 -25.69 -19.50
N ARG A 65 -7.74 -24.80 -18.51
CA ARG A 65 -7.29 -25.19 -17.16
C ARG A 65 -8.28 -26.10 -16.45
N VAL A 66 -9.58 -25.87 -16.62
CA VAL A 66 -10.61 -26.74 -16.02
C VAL A 66 -10.51 -28.15 -16.60
N ILE A 67 -10.37 -28.29 -17.92
CA ILE A 67 -10.17 -29.59 -18.58
C ILE A 67 -8.90 -30.26 -18.05
N GLN A 68 -7.77 -29.53 -18.01
CA GLN A 68 -6.51 -30.08 -17.51
C GLN A 68 -6.66 -30.59 -16.06
N ARG A 69 -7.34 -29.82 -15.21
CA ARG A 69 -7.51 -30.19 -13.81
C ARG A 69 -8.45 -31.40 -13.62
N CYS A 70 -9.47 -31.53 -14.47
CA CYS A 70 -10.29 -32.75 -14.53
C CYS A 70 -9.46 -33.99 -14.95
N LEU A 71 -8.56 -33.85 -15.92
CA LEU A 71 -7.67 -34.94 -16.33
C LEU A 71 -6.73 -35.37 -15.19
N ASP A 72 -6.20 -34.41 -14.43
CA ASP A 72 -5.35 -34.69 -13.27
C ASP A 72 -6.10 -35.43 -12.15
N PHE A 73 -7.42 -35.29 -12.06
CA PHE A 73 -8.27 -36.07 -11.16
C PHE A 73 -8.55 -37.49 -11.67
N GLY A 74 -8.09 -37.84 -12.88
CA GLY A 74 -8.29 -39.14 -13.50
C GLY A 74 -9.60 -39.27 -14.27
N LEU A 75 -10.29 -38.16 -14.61
CA LEU A 75 -11.47 -38.21 -15.48
C LEU A 75 -11.06 -38.52 -16.93
N SER A 76 -11.99 -39.11 -17.69
CA SER A 76 -11.83 -39.27 -19.13
C SER A 76 -11.82 -37.90 -19.83
N HIS A 77 -11.25 -37.81 -21.03
CA HIS A 77 -11.25 -36.57 -21.80
C HIS A 77 -12.67 -36.07 -22.10
N GLU A 78 -13.60 -36.98 -22.39
CA GLU A 78 -15.01 -36.65 -22.65
C GLU A 78 -15.69 -36.07 -21.39
N ASP A 79 -15.46 -36.68 -20.22
CA ASP A 79 -16.01 -36.18 -18.96
C ASP A 79 -15.37 -34.86 -18.53
N ALA A 80 -14.08 -34.66 -18.82
CA ALA A 80 -13.38 -33.41 -18.56
C ALA A 80 -13.95 -32.26 -19.39
N MET A 81 -14.18 -32.47 -20.69
CA MET A 81 -14.83 -31.48 -21.57
C MET A 81 -16.26 -31.16 -21.10
N ARG A 82 -17.05 -32.19 -20.73
CA ARG A 82 -18.40 -32.00 -20.19
C ARG A 82 -18.38 -31.22 -18.87
N SER A 83 -17.43 -31.51 -17.99
CA SER A 83 -17.23 -30.79 -16.72
C SER A 83 -16.94 -29.32 -16.96
N ALA A 84 -16.02 -29.02 -17.88
CA ALA A 84 -15.63 -27.65 -18.21
C ALA A 84 -16.80 -26.85 -18.80
N GLN A 85 -17.49 -27.40 -19.80
CA GLN A 85 -18.68 -26.77 -20.37
C GLN A 85 -19.78 -26.55 -19.32
N GLY A 86 -20.02 -27.55 -18.47
CA GLY A 86 -21.00 -27.44 -17.38
C GLY A 86 -20.63 -26.34 -16.39
N LEU A 87 -19.34 -26.18 -16.08
CA LEU A 87 -18.86 -25.13 -15.18
C LEU A 87 -18.99 -23.75 -15.81
N VAL A 88 -18.66 -23.59 -17.09
CA VAL A 88 -18.87 -22.33 -17.84
C VAL A 88 -20.33 -21.91 -17.82
N CYS A 89 -21.24 -22.85 -18.15
CA CYS A 89 -22.68 -22.59 -18.11
C CYS A 89 -23.17 -22.21 -16.71
N PHE A 90 -22.63 -22.84 -15.67
CA PHE A 90 -22.94 -22.48 -14.29
C PHE A 90 -22.48 -21.05 -13.96
N LEU A 91 -21.26 -20.70 -14.37
CA LEU A 91 -20.67 -19.39 -14.09
C LEU A 91 -21.47 -18.27 -14.78
N ASP A 92 -21.84 -18.45 -16.03
CA ASP A 92 -22.66 -17.50 -16.79
C ASP A 92 -24.07 -17.32 -16.16
N ALA A 93 -24.71 -18.42 -15.77
CA ALA A 93 -26.07 -18.39 -15.25
C ALA A 93 -26.17 -17.83 -13.82
N SER A 94 -25.25 -18.23 -12.94
CA SER A 94 -25.38 -18.02 -11.49
C SER A 94 -24.04 -17.93 -10.74
N GLY A 95 -22.92 -17.82 -11.46
CA GLY A 95 -21.59 -17.73 -10.88
C GLY A 95 -21.32 -16.38 -10.25
N TYR A 96 -20.43 -16.39 -9.25
CA TYR A 96 -19.85 -15.21 -8.64
C TYR A 96 -18.42 -15.03 -9.13
N ALA A 97 -18.02 -13.79 -9.34
CA ALA A 97 -16.72 -13.46 -9.90
C ALA A 97 -15.61 -13.52 -8.84
N PRO A 98 -14.38 -13.89 -9.23
CA PRO A 98 -13.22 -13.85 -8.37
C PRO A 98 -12.58 -12.45 -8.43
N VAL A 99 -12.20 -11.89 -7.28
CA VAL A 99 -11.45 -10.62 -7.19
C VAL A 99 -10.09 -10.86 -6.55
N ARG A 100 -9.02 -10.36 -7.17
CA ARG A 100 -7.68 -10.39 -6.59
C ARG A 100 -7.54 -9.31 -5.52
N PHE A 101 -6.79 -9.59 -4.45
CA PHE A 101 -6.64 -8.61 -3.37
C PHE A 101 -6.00 -7.30 -3.84
N ASP A 102 -4.98 -7.36 -4.68
CA ASP A 102 -4.32 -6.15 -5.19
C ASP A 102 -5.22 -5.33 -6.13
N GLU A 103 -6.05 -5.99 -6.93
CA GLU A 103 -7.03 -5.31 -7.80
C GLU A 103 -8.13 -4.63 -6.97
N LEU A 104 -8.57 -5.28 -5.88
CA LEU A 104 -9.52 -4.71 -4.94
C LEU A 104 -8.93 -3.47 -4.25
N ILE A 105 -7.69 -3.55 -3.77
CA ILE A 105 -7.01 -2.41 -3.14
C ILE A 105 -6.84 -1.27 -4.14
N ALA A 106 -6.34 -1.55 -5.35
CA ALA A 106 -6.17 -0.53 -6.38
C ALA A 106 -7.50 0.15 -6.75
N ALA A 107 -8.59 -0.61 -6.76
CA ALA A 107 -9.93 -0.07 -7.00
C ALA A 107 -10.39 0.90 -5.89
N LEU A 108 -10.04 0.60 -4.63
CA LEU A 108 -10.45 1.41 -3.48
C LEU A 108 -9.59 2.68 -3.30
N VAL A 109 -8.31 2.63 -3.67
CA VAL A 109 -7.40 3.80 -3.59
C VAL A 109 -7.72 4.83 -4.68
N SER A 110 -8.11 4.38 -5.88
CA SER A 110 -8.37 5.25 -7.04
C SER A 110 -9.49 6.29 -6.85
N ASP A 111 -10.31 6.18 -5.81
CA ASP A 111 -11.41 7.11 -5.52
C ASP A 111 -10.97 8.28 -4.60
N GLU A 112 -9.79 8.21 -3.96
CA GLU A 112 -9.30 9.24 -3.02
C GLU A 112 -8.35 10.28 -3.68
N ASP A 113 -7.75 9.96 -4.84
CA ASP A 113 -6.68 10.75 -5.47
C ASP A 113 -7.13 11.74 -6.57
N GLU A 114 -8.43 12.10 -6.66
CA GLU A 114 -8.91 13.08 -7.66
C GLU A 114 -8.40 14.53 -7.43
N TRP A 115 -7.59 14.79 -6.40
CA TRP A 115 -7.04 16.11 -6.06
C TRP A 115 -5.50 16.19 -5.99
N ALA A 116 -4.77 15.12 -6.32
CA ALA A 116 -3.32 15.19 -6.49
C ALA A 116 -3.01 15.49 -7.97
N GLU A 117 -2.29 16.58 -8.24
CA GLU A 117 -1.79 16.91 -9.58
C GLU A 117 -1.07 15.69 -10.16
N THR A 118 -1.64 15.12 -11.21
CA THR A 118 -1.23 13.83 -11.74
C THR A 118 0.00 14.03 -12.62
N ASP A 119 1.18 13.73 -12.09
CA ASP A 119 2.32 13.40 -12.93
C ASP A 119 2.06 12.01 -13.51
N GLU A 120 1.90 11.93 -14.84
CA GLU A 120 1.42 10.76 -15.59
C GLU A 120 2.42 9.57 -15.57
N ARG A 121 2.68 8.96 -14.41
CA ARG A 121 3.28 7.62 -14.38
C ARG A 121 2.17 6.58 -14.47
N LYS A 122 1.85 6.21 -15.70
CA LYS A 122 0.98 5.07 -16.03
C LYS A 122 1.48 3.83 -15.30
N SER A 123 0.78 3.47 -14.22
CA SER A 123 0.86 2.15 -13.61
C SER A 123 0.72 1.09 -14.72
N PRO A 124 1.58 0.07 -14.79
CA PRO A 124 1.53 -0.94 -15.83
C PRO A 124 0.16 -1.59 -15.76
N VAL A 125 -0.62 -1.40 -16.83
CA VAL A 125 -1.99 -1.88 -17.06
C VAL A 125 -2.32 -3.09 -16.20
N VAL A 126 -2.87 -2.83 -15.01
CA VAL A 126 -3.59 -3.86 -14.27
C VAL A 126 -4.77 -4.16 -15.17
N GLY A 127 -4.73 -5.32 -15.82
CA GLY A 127 -5.80 -5.76 -16.69
C GLY A 127 -7.12 -5.52 -15.96
N GLN A 128 -8.04 -4.81 -16.59
CA GLN A 128 -9.36 -4.50 -16.05
C GLN A 128 -10.13 -5.79 -15.84
N TRP A 129 -10.13 -6.34 -14.62
CA TRP A 129 -10.89 -7.56 -14.31
C TRP A 129 -12.21 -7.21 -13.60
N LEU A 130 -12.22 -6.25 -12.66
CA LEU A 130 -13.41 -5.96 -11.84
C LEU A 130 -13.54 -4.53 -11.29
N SER A 131 -12.48 -3.73 -11.31
CA SER A 131 -12.39 -2.49 -10.53
C SER A 131 -13.55 -1.51 -10.76
N PRO A 132 -13.96 -1.18 -12.00
CA PRO A 132 -15.04 -0.19 -12.20
C PRO A 132 -16.40 -0.68 -11.69
N LEU A 133 -16.71 -1.97 -11.87
CA LEU A 133 -17.98 -2.56 -11.44
C LEU A 133 -18.05 -2.69 -9.92
N LEU A 134 -16.94 -3.09 -9.28
CA LEU A 134 -16.85 -3.16 -7.83
C LEU A 134 -16.95 -1.77 -7.18
N ILE A 135 -16.23 -0.77 -7.69
CA ILE A 135 -16.31 0.62 -7.20
C ILE A 135 -17.73 1.15 -7.32
N SER A 136 -18.38 0.95 -8.48
CA SER A 136 -19.78 1.40 -8.68
C SER A 136 -20.78 0.75 -7.72
N ARG A 137 -20.42 -0.40 -7.14
CA ARG A 137 -21.19 -1.13 -6.14
C ARG A 137 -20.70 -0.92 -4.72
N MET A 138 -19.65 -0.13 -4.48
CA MET A 138 -19.21 0.16 -3.12
C MET A 138 -20.36 0.82 -2.38
N PRO A 139 -20.90 0.17 -1.33
CA PRO A 139 -22.12 0.68 -0.72
C PRO A 139 -21.87 2.02 -0.05
N ARG A 140 -22.91 2.81 0.15
CA ARG A 140 -22.80 4.14 0.80
C ARG A 140 -22.90 4.08 2.31
N SER A 141 -23.22 2.91 2.86
CA SER A 141 -23.35 2.70 4.29
C SER A 141 -22.79 1.34 4.67
N PHE A 142 -22.33 1.24 5.91
CA PHE A 142 -21.80 -0.01 6.45
C PHE A 142 -22.85 -1.13 6.49
N ASP A 143 -24.13 -0.80 6.69
CA ASP A 143 -25.21 -1.80 6.62
C ASP A 143 -25.36 -2.36 5.21
N ALA A 144 -25.35 -1.50 4.20
CA ALA A 144 -25.41 -1.94 2.81
C ALA A 144 -24.15 -2.74 2.41
N LEU A 145 -22.98 -2.42 2.98
CA LEU A 145 -21.76 -3.23 2.84
C LEU A 145 -21.96 -4.67 3.32
N LEU A 146 -22.55 -4.84 4.50
CA LEU A 146 -22.81 -6.16 5.09
C LEU A 146 -23.84 -6.96 4.29
N ASP A 147 -24.86 -6.29 3.77
CA ASP A 147 -25.97 -6.94 3.06
C ASP A 147 -25.63 -7.26 1.59
N GLU A 148 -24.90 -6.39 0.91
CA GLU A 148 -24.63 -6.50 -0.53
C GLU A 148 -23.36 -7.29 -0.86
N LEU A 149 -22.36 -7.27 0.02
CA LEU A 149 -21.06 -7.93 -0.20
C LEU A 149 -20.71 -9.06 0.80
N PRO A 150 -21.66 -9.91 1.25
CA PRO A 150 -21.39 -10.90 2.29
C PRO A 150 -20.39 -11.99 1.86
N LEU A 151 -20.36 -12.37 0.58
CA LEU A 151 -19.43 -13.38 0.08
C LEU A 151 -17.99 -12.85 0.08
N LEU A 152 -17.82 -11.58 -0.32
CA LEU A 152 -16.53 -10.90 -0.30
C LEU A 152 -16.00 -10.77 1.13
N LEU A 153 -16.84 -10.28 2.06
CA LEU A 153 -16.44 -10.06 3.45
C LEU A 153 -16.06 -11.37 4.17
N GLU A 154 -16.85 -12.45 4.00
CA GLU A 154 -16.51 -13.76 4.56
C GLU A 154 -15.18 -14.30 3.99
N GLY A 155 -14.96 -14.12 2.68
CA GLY A 155 -13.75 -14.53 2.00
C GLY A 155 -12.51 -13.80 2.50
N LEU A 156 -12.61 -12.48 2.66
CA LEU A 156 -11.53 -11.65 3.18
C LEU A 156 -11.21 -11.98 4.64
N GLU A 157 -12.21 -12.13 5.51
CA GLU A 157 -11.98 -12.54 6.91
C GLU A 157 -11.30 -13.90 6.97
N THR A 158 -11.75 -14.87 6.17
CA THR A 158 -11.14 -16.20 6.11
C THR A 158 -9.68 -16.13 5.64
N ALA A 159 -9.36 -15.26 4.68
CA ALA A 159 -8.00 -15.04 4.21
C ALA A 159 -7.13 -14.35 5.28
N ALA A 160 -7.67 -13.36 5.98
CA ALA A 160 -7.01 -12.67 7.09
C ALA A 160 -6.69 -13.62 8.25
N THR A 161 -7.63 -14.49 8.67
CA THR A 161 -7.40 -15.50 9.72
C THR A 161 -6.27 -16.49 9.36
N ARG A 162 -5.97 -16.66 8.07
CA ARG A 162 -4.83 -17.48 7.60
C ARG A 162 -3.49 -16.73 7.63
N GLY A 163 -3.48 -15.44 8.00
CA GLY A 163 -2.29 -14.60 8.06
C GLY A 163 -1.91 -13.95 6.73
N ILE A 164 -2.85 -13.82 5.78
CA ILE A 164 -2.55 -13.16 4.49
C ILE A 164 -2.59 -11.64 4.68
N ALA A 165 -1.41 -11.01 4.69
CA ALA A 165 -1.25 -9.57 4.94
C ALA A 165 -2.07 -8.69 3.97
N VAL A 166 -2.08 -9.03 2.68
CA VAL A 166 -2.81 -8.27 1.65
C VAL A 166 -4.33 -8.32 1.87
N ALA A 167 -4.87 -9.42 2.41
CA ALA A 167 -6.29 -9.53 2.74
C ALA A 167 -6.65 -8.64 3.94
N HIS A 168 -5.76 -8.53 4.93
CA HIS A 168 -5.91 -7.56 6.00
C HIS A 168 -5.93 -6.12 5.44
N LEU A 169 -5.02 -5.78 4.54
CA LEU A 169 -5.00 -4.45 3.93
C LEU A 169 -6.27 -4.15 3.13
N ALA A 170 -6.76 -5.11 2.35
CA ALA A 170 -8.03 -4.97 1.62
C ALA A 170 -9.22 -4.71 2.57
N ILE A 171 -9.30 -5.42 3.71
CA ILE A 171 -10.33 -5.16 4.72
C ILE A 171 -10.20 -3.74 5.29
N ALA A 172 -8.98 -3.28 5.56
CA ALA A 172 -8.76 -1.92 6.06
C ALA A 172 -9.28 -0.88 5.08
N TYR A 173 -8.92 -0.95 3.80
CA TYR A 173 -9.44 -0.04 2.77
C TYR A 173 -10.96 -0.10 2.61
N MET A 174 -11.56 -1.30 2.65
CA MET A 174 -13.01 -1.42 2.60
C MET A 174 -13.73 -0.77 3.78
N LEU A 175 -13.05 -0.69 4.94
CA LEU A 175 -13.60 -0.08 6.15
C LEU A 175 -13.26 1.40 6.27
N GLU A 176 -12.34 1.93 5.47
CA GLU A 176 -11.87 3.32 5.53
C GLU A 176 -13.03 4.34 5.54
N PRO A 177 -14.05 4.25 4.65
CA PRO A 177 -15.14 5.23 4.63
C PRO A 177 -16.04 5.20 5.87
N TYR A 178 -15.95 4.14 6.69
CA TYR A 178 -16.85 3.89 7.83
C TYR A 178 -16.15 3.90 9.18
N GLY A 179 -14.85 3.64 9.18
CA GLY A 179 -13.99 3.48 10.36
C GLY A 179 -12.76 4.38 10.35
N GLY A 180 -12.53 5.13 9.27
CA GLY A 180 -11.54 6.19 9.22
C GLY A 180 -11.88 7.27 10.25
N LEU A 181 -10.85 7.74 10.96
CA LEU A 181 -10.98 8.79 11.95
C LEU A 181 -10.27 10.06 11.50
N PRO A 182 -10.68 11.25 12.00
CA PRO A 182 -9.94 12.47 11.75
C PRO A 182 -8.48 12.34 12.21
N GLU A 183 -7.59 13.04 11.52
CA GLU A 183 -6.13 12.95 11.74
C GLU A 183 -5.73 13.13 13.22
N GLN A 184 -6.42 14.00 13.97
CA GLN A 184 -6.14 14.22 15.39
C GLN A 184 -6.35 12.96 16.25
N ASP A 185 -7.37 12.16 15.93
CA ASP A 185 -7.68 10.91 16.62
C ASP A 185 -6.71 9.80 16.23
N ASP A 186 -6.21 9.81 15.00
CA ASP A 186 -5.15 8.91 14.55
C ASP A 186 -3.82 9.23 15.21
N ARG A 187 -3.43 10.51 15.29
CA ARG A 187 -2.25 10.94 16.06
C ARG A 187 -2.36 10.56 17.53
N ARG A 188 -3.57 10.69 18.13
CA ARG A 188 -3.83 10.24 19.51
C ARG A 188 -3.64 8.74 19.64
N PHE A 189 -4.21 7.97 18.74
CA PHE A 189 -4.06 6.52 18.72
C PHE A 189 -2.59 6.10 18.55
N GLY A 190 -1.83 6.77 17.68
CA GLY A 190 -0.40 6.54 17.51
C GLY A 190 0.40 6.71 18.81
N ARG A 191 0.09 7.74 19.62
CA ARG A 191 0.69 7.90 20.96
C ARG A 191 0.36 6.73 21.88
N GLU A 192 -0.89 6.27 21.87
CA GLU A 192 -1.31 5.11 22.68
C GLU A 192 -0.62 3.82 22.22
N LEU A 193 -0.46 3.61 20.91
CA LEU A 193 0.23 2.47 20.34
C LEU A 193 1.71 2.45 20.77
N ARG A 194 2.41 3.59 20.71
CA ARG A 194 3.79 3.71 21.19
C ARG A 194 3.93 3.41 22.68
N TRP A 195 3.02 3.93 23.50
CA TRP A 195 3.05 3.67 24.95
C TRP A 195 2.75 2.21 25.32
N ARG A 196 1.83 1.55 24.60
CA ARG A 196 1.41 0.17 24.89
C ARG A 196 2.25 -0.89 24.19
N GLY A 197 3.00 -0.51 23.15
CA GLY A 197 3.87 -1.39 22.37
C GLY A 197 3.13 -2.38 21.45
N GLN A 198 1.87 -2.73 21.72
CA GLN A 198 1.02 -3.56 20.87
C GLN A 198 -0.47 -3.25 21.09
N TRP A 199 -1.29 -3.53 20.07
CA TRP A 199 -2.73 -3.73 20.21
C TRP A 199 -3.05 -5.21 19.96
N SER A 200 -3.67 -5.87 20.96
CA SER A 200 -3.71 -7.33 21.08
C SER A 200 -5.11 -7.95 20.97
N THR A 201 -6.17 -7.16 20.78
CA THR A 201 -7.52 -7.73 20.72
C THR A 201 -7.98 -7.82 19.28
N GLU A 202 -8.11 -9.04 18.77
CA GLU A 202 -8.77 -9.31 17.50
C GLU A 202 -10.20 -8.75 17.56
N PRO A 203 -10.59 -7.91 16.60
CA PRO A 203 -11.93 -7.36 16.52
C PRO A 203 -12.89 -8.50 16.20
N VAL A 204 -14.13 -8.31 16.64
CA VAL A 204 -15.19 -9.27 16.34
C VAL A 204 -15.46 -9.37 14.83
N GLY A 205 -16.03 -10.49 14.39
CA GLY A 205 -16.37 -10.71 12.98
C GLY A 205 -17.46 -9.76 12.48
N PHE A 206 -17.55 -9.55 11.16
CA PHE A 206 -18.57 -8.67 10.55
C PHE A 206 -20.01 -8.99 11.00
N ALA A 207 -20.34 -10.27 11.14
CA ALA A 207 -21.66 -10.71 11.61
C ALA A 207 -21.98 -10.28 13.05
N GLU A 208 -20.97 -10.22 13.93
CA GLU A 208 -21.17 -9.74 15.30
C GLU A 208 -21.29 -8.22 15.34
N ILE A 209 -20.54 -7.50 14.51
CA ILE A 209 -20.68 -6.03 14.36
C ILE A 209 -22.09 -5.67 13.88
N ALA A 210 -22.65 -6.46 12.95
CA ALA A 210 -24.00 -6.24 12.43
C ALA A 210 -25.07 -6.25 13.53
N SER A 211 -24.91 -7.09 14.55
CA SER A 211 -25.89 -7.33 15.63
C SER A 211 -25.63 -6.53 16.92
N GLY A 212 -24.49 -5.83 17.02
CA GLY A 212 -24.10 -5.07 18.21
C GLY A 212 -24.57 -3.61 18.22
N THR A 213 -24.69 -3.02 19.41
CA THR A 213 -25.09 -1.61 19.61
C THR A 213 -23.94 -0.62 19.40
N ASP A 214 -22.70 -1.02 19.69
CA ASP A 214 -21.50 -0.16 19.61
C ASP A 214 -20.80 -0.28 18.24
N ARG A 215 -21.59 -0.19 17.17
CA ARG A 215 -21.15 -0.53 15.81
C ARG A 215 -19.95 0.29 15.35
N PHE A 216 -20.02 1.62 15.46
CA PHE A 216 -18.94 2.52 15.03
C PHE A 216 -17.62 2.18 15.71
N VAL A 217 -17.63 2.03 17.04
CA VAL A 217 -16.44 1.68 17.83
C VAL A 217 -15.84 0.34 17.36
N ARG A 218 -16.66 -0.65 17.04
CA ARG A 218 -16.22 -1.95 16.54
C ARG A 218 -15.68 -1.88 15.11
N VAL A 219 -16.27 -1.06 14.25
CA VAL A 219 -15.78 -0.83 12.87
C VAL A 219 -14.42 -0.15 12.89
N VAL A 220 -14.26 0.92 13.66
CA VAL A 220 -12.97 1.61 13.88
C VAL A 220 -11.92 0.64 14.43
N ALA A 221 -12.28 -0.15 15.44
CA ALA A 221 -11.36 -1.15 16.00
C ALA A 221 -10.97 -2.22 14.98
N LYS A 222 -11.93 -2.65 14.13
CA LYS A 222 -11.68 -3.64 13.07
C LYS A 222 -10.78 -3.10 11.98
N HIS A 223 -11.07 -1.91 11.46
CA HIS A 223 -10.23 -1.19 10.51
C HIS A 223 -8.78 -1.12 10.99
N ARG A 224 -8.55 -0.57 12.20
CA ARG A 224 -7.22 -0.40 12.77
C ARG A 224 -6.49 -1.71 13.00
N TYR A 225 -7.20 -2.74 13.50
CA TYR A 225 -6.62 -4.06 13.66
C TYR A 225 -6.11 -4.62 12.34
N HIS A 226 -6.92 -4.58 11.29
CA HIS A 226 -6.52 -5.12 10.00
C HIS A 226 -5.38 -4.29 9.39
N LEU A 227 -5.41 -2.97 9.50
CA LEU A 227 -4.30 -2.13 9.02
C LEU A 227 -2.97 -2.46 9.72
N LEU A 228 -2.96 -2.55 11.06
CA LEU A 228 -1.77 -2.93 11.83
C LEU A 228 -1.34 -4.39 11.57
N ALA A 229 -2.28 -5.31 11.36
CA ALA A 229 -1.98 -6.70 11.06
C ALA A 229 -1.35 -6.85 9.66
N ALA A 230 -1.79 -6.05 8.68
CA ALA A 230 -1.15 -6.00 7.37
C ALA A 230 0.29 -5.48 7.47
N ALA A 231 0.52 -4.41 8.24
CA ALA A 231 1.87 -3.88 8.48
C ALA A 231 2.78 -4.90 9.16
N ARG A 232 2.29 -5.60 10.20
CA ARG A 232 3.02 -6.71 10.86
C ARG A 232 3.30 -7.88 9.93
N GLY A 233 2.40 -8.11 8.98
CA GLY A 233 2.56 -9.07 7.89
C GLY A 233 3.53 -8.62 6.79
N LYS A 234 4.22 -7.48 6.97
CA LYS A 234 5.20 -6.91 6.06
C LYS A 234 4.62 -6.49 4.70
N ASP A 235 3.33 -6.14 4.65
CA ASP A 235 2.80 -5.42 3.49
C ASP A 235 3.33 -3.99 3.52
N ARG A 236 4.16 -3.64 2.52
CA ARG A 236 4.85 -2.35 2.41
C ARG A 236 3.88 -1.17 2.44
N ARG A 237 2.76 -1.25 1.72
CA ARG A 237 1.74 -0.17 1.67
C ARG A 237 1.17 0.08 3.06
N ALA A 238 0.86 -1.01 3.78
CA ALA A 238 0.32 -0.94 5.13
C ALA A 238 1.35 -0.35 6.11
N MET A 239 2.63 -0.72 6.01
CA MET A 239 3.70 -0.19 6.86
C MET A 239 3.86 1.33 6.68
N LEU A 240 3.83 1.82 5.44
CA LEU A 240 3.90 3.26 5.16
C LEU A 240 2.65 3.99 5.65
N LEU A 241 1.47 3.42 5.46
CA LEU A 241 0.22 4.00 5.93
C LEU A 241 0.15 4.07 7.46
N THR A 242 0.62 3.04 8.18
CA THR A 242 0.66 3.07 9.65
C THR A 242 1.76 3.99 10.18
N ALA A 243 2.87 4.13 9.47
CA ALA A 243 3.90 5.13 9.78
C ALA A 243 3.32 6.54 9.68
N ALA A 244 2.70 6.90 8.56
CA ALA A 244 2.11 8.22 8.34
C ALA A 244 1.00 8.55 9.35
N ARG A 245 0.08 7.61 9.60
CA ARG A 245 -1.09 7.86 10.47
C ARG A 245 -0.75 7.77 11.96
N TYR A 246 0.07 6.81 12.35
CA TYR A 246 0.26 6.43 13.75
C TYR A 246 1.69 6.66 14.27
N GLY A 247 2.64 6.97 13.39
CA GLY A 247 4.07 6.99 13.72
C GLY A 247 4.57 5.59 14.09
N ASP A 248 4.04 4.55 13.43
CA ASP A 248 4.49 3.17 13.61
C ASP A 248 5.92 2.99 13.06
N PRO A 249 6.91 2.62 13.90
CA PRO A 249 8.30 2.48 13.45
C PRO A 249 8.53 1.27 12.54
N GLY A 250 7.54 0.40 12.32
CA GLY A 250 7.68 -0.77 11.45
C GLY A 250 8.19 -0.43 10.04
N ALA A 251 7.79 0.73 9.49
CA ALA A 251 8.25 1.19 8.19
C ALA A 251 9.78 1.42 8.11
N LEU A 252 10.45 1.69 9.23
CA LEU A 252 11.90 1.91 9.27
C LEU A 252 12.73 0.68 8.86
N GLU A 253 12.10 -0.51 8.78
CA GLU A 253 12.73 -1.72 8.26
C GLU A 253 12.73 -1.82 6.72
N LEU A 254 12.05 -0.90 6.03
CA LEU A 254 11.95 -0.90 4.57
C LEU A 254 13.25 -0.37 3.94
N GLU A 255 13.61 -0.94 2.80
CA GLU A 255 14.66 -0.38 1.96
C GLU A 255 14.16 0.89 1.23
N PRO A 256 15.03 1.91 1.07
CA PRO A 256 14.72 3.10 0.28
C PRO A 256 14.28 2.75 -1.14
N SER A 257 13.23 3.42 -1.63
CA SER A 257 12.89 3.46 -3.06
C SER A 257 11.97 4.65 -3.35
N ASP A 258 11.70 4.88 -4.64
CA ASP A 258 10.98 6.05 -5.16
C ASP A 258 9.60 6.34 -4.52
N ASP A 259 8.95 5.35 -3.91
CA ASP A 259 7.65 5.45 -3.23
C ASP A 259 7.75 5.84 -1.75
N ILE A 260 8.96 5.95 -1.20
CA ILE A 260 9.22 6.38 0.17
C ILE A 260 9.87 7.75 0.14
N TYR A 261 9.24 8.72 0.80
CA TYR A 261 9.86 10.01 1.03
C TYR A 261 10.85 9.89 2.21
N PRO A 262 12.17 10.01 1.98
CA PRO A 262 13.15 9.72 3.03
C PRO A 262 13.11 10.69 4.22
N TYR A 263 12.61 11.92 4.03
CA TYR A 263 12.40 12.86 5.14
C TYR A 263 11.37 12.35 6.14
N ASP A 264 10.26 11.81 5.66
CA ASP A 264 9.23 11.22 6.53
C ASP A 264 9.82 10.06 7.35
N MET A 265 10.74 9.30 6.75
CA MET A 265 11.44 8.21 7.43
C MET A 265 12.45 8.70 8.47
N ALA A 266 13.14 9.82 8.20
CA ALA A 266 14.03 10.45 9.15
C ALA A 266 13.26 11.00 10.36
N ASP A 267 12.16 11.72 10.11
CA ASP A 267 11.27 12.24 11.15
C ASP A 267 10.65 11.11 11.98
N LEU A 268 10.22 10.03 11.31
CA LEU A 268 9.70 8.82 11.98
C LEU A 268 10.76 8.18 12.88
N ALA A 269 12.01 8.12 12.43
CA ALA A 269 13.11 7.56 13.20
C ALA A 269 13.41 8.39 14.46
N ASP A 270 13.47 9.72 14.33
CA ASP A 270 13.64 10.62 15.47
C ASP A 270 12.49 10.52 16.46
N ALA A 271 11.25 10.50 15.96
CA ALA A 271 10.06 10.37 16.79
C ALA A 271 10.01 9.05 17.58
N ASN A 272 10.82 8.06 17.20
CA ASN A 272 10.95 6.76 17.84
C ASN A 272 12.33 6.54 18.51
N ASP A 273 13.07 7.61 18.78
CA ASP A 273 14.38 7.58 19.46
C ASP A 273 15.42 6.68 18.72
N ARG A 274 15.46 6.78 17.39
CA ARG A 274 16.39 6.05 16.50
C ARG A 274 17.22 7.02 15.63
N PRO A 275 17.99 7.95 16.21
CA PRO A 275 18.72 8.98 15.46
C PRO A 275 19.72 8.40 14.45
N GLU A 276 20.24 7.19 14.69
CA GLU A 276 21.12 6.48 13.76
C GLU A 276 20.43 6.10 12.44
N LEU A 277 19.12 5.82 12.47
CA LEU A 277 18.34 5.54 11.26
C LEU A 277 17.96 6.84 10.56
N ALA A 278 17.64 7.90 11.31
CA ALA A 278 17.41 9.22 10.74
C ALA A 278 18.63 9.71 9.94
N TYR A 279 19.84 9.55 10.51
CA TYR A 279 21.10 9.84 9.82
C TYR A 279 21.24 9.06 8.50
N GLN A 280 20.90 7.77 8.49
CA GLN A 280 20.99 6.95 7.29
C GLN A 280 20.05 7.45 6.18
N TRP A 281 18.78 7.74 6.52
CA TRP A 281 17.80 8.25 5.56
C TRP A 281 18.18 9.63 5.00
N LEU A 282 18.68 10.53 5.85
CA LEU A 282 19.20 11.83 5.40
C LEU A 282 20.45 11.69 4.53
N THR A 283 21.31 10.71 4.81
CA THR A 283 22.50 10.44 3.99
C THR A 283 22.12 9.96 2.58
N VAL A 284 21.03 9.19 2.45
CA VAL A 284 20.50 8.80 1.13
C VAL A 284 20.12 10.06 0.35
N LEU A 285 19.30 10.94 0.93
CA LEU A 285 18.88 12.20 0.29
C LEU A 285 20.06 13.09 -0.09
N ALA A 286 21.01 13.28 0.82
CA ALA A 286 22.21 14.06 0.55
C ALA A 286 23.02 13.44 -0.61
N SER A 287 23.11 12.12 -0.69
CA SER A 287 23.79 11.43 -1.79
C SER A 287 23.03 11.52 -3.12
N GLU A 288 21.73 11.81 -3.10
CA GLU A 288 20.90 12.06 -4.28
C GLU A 288 20.88 13.54 -4.70
N GLY A 289 21.56 14.41 -3.95
CA GLY A 289 21.70 15.83 -4.25
C GLY A 289 20.78 16.75 -3.47
N ASP A 290 20.08 16.25 -2.44
CA ASP A 290 19.26 17.10 -1.58
C ASP A 290 20.13 17.94 -0.63
N VAL A 291 20.18 19.25 -0.91
CA VAL A 291 21.00 20.21 -0.17
C VAL A 291 20.42 20.53 1.20
N SER A 292 19.11 20.43 1.38
CA SER A 292 18.47 20.58 2.69
C SER A 292 18.86 19.41 3.61
N ALA A 293 18.98 18.20 3.07
CA ALA A 293 19.40 17.03 3.83
C ALA A 293 20.89 17.14 4.21
N MET A 294 21.73 17.64 3.31
CA MET A 294 23.13 17.98 3.60
C MET A 294 23.24 18.96 4.77
N ARG A 295 22.42 20.03 4.78
CA ARG A 295 22.38 20.99 5.89
C ARG A 295 21.97 20.33 7.20
N ALA A 296 20.88 19.56 7.20
CA ALA A 296 20.40 18.86 8.39
C ALA A 296 21.45 17.89 8.97
N LEU A 297 22.19 17.18 8.13
CA LEU A 297 23.31 16.34 8.58
C LEU A 297 24.38 17.16 9.30
N ILE A 298 24.76 18.32 8.75
CA ILE A 298 25.79 19.18 9.31
C ILE A 298 25.36 19.82 10.64
N GLU A 299 24.15 20.38 10.69
CA GLU A 299 23.69 21.19 11.83
C GLU A 299 23.10 20.34 12.96
N ASP A 300 22.33 19.29 12.63
CA ASP A 300 21.50 18.58 13.62
C ASP A 300 22.03 17.19 13.97
N ARG A 301 22.98 16.63 13.21
CA ARG A 301 23.41 15.22 13.34
C ARG A 301 24.87 15.01 13.74
N ASP A 302 25.54 16.04 14.24
CA ASP A 302 26.94 15.99 14.68
C ASP A 302 27.85 15.33 13.62
N GLU A 303 27.68 15.72 12.35
CA GLU A 303 28.46 15.18 11.24
C GLU A 303 29.96 15.38 11.46
N THR A 304 30.76 14.40 11.06
CA THR A 304 32.22 14.54 11.21
C THR A 304 32.73 15.73 10.38
N PRO A 305 33.76 16.47 10.84
CA PRO A 305 34.27 17.62 10.08
C PRO A 305 34.61 17.28 8.63
N PHE A 306 35.16 16.09 8.38
CA PHE A 306 35.44 15.62 7.02
C PHE A 306 34.18 15.52 6.16
N ARG A 307 33.14 14.84 6.65
CA ARG A 307 31.88 14.64 5.92
C ARG A 307 31.09 15.95 5.75
N ALA A 308 31.09 16.82 6.75
CA ALA A 308 30.49 18.16 6.64
C ALA A 308 31.11 18.97 5.48
N TRP A 309 32.43 18.88 5.29
CA TRP A 309 33.09 19.51 4.13
C TRP A 309 32.80 18.82 2.81
N VAL A 310 32.63 17.49 2.78
CA VAL A 310 32.15 16.78 1.56
C VAL A 310 30.80 17.35 1.13
N TRP A 311 29.84 17.45 2.06
CA TRP A 311 28.52 18.03 1.81
C TRP A 311 28.58 19.51 1.41
N MET A 312 29.44 20.30 2.05
CA MET A 312 29.66 21.70 1.69
C MET A 312 30.15 21.84 0.23
N HIS A 313 31.13 21.05 -0.20
CA HIS A 313 31.63 21.09 -1.57
C HIS A 313 30.58 20.59 -2.57
N LEU A 314 29.85 19.53 -2.24
CA LEU A 314 28.78 19.01 -3.09
C LEU A 314 27.67 20.05 -3.29
N SER A 315 27.25 20.73 -2.23
CA SER A 315 26.23 21.79 -2.30
C SER A 315 26.61 22.93 -3.26
N ARG A 316 27.90 23.30 -3.31
CA ARG A 316 28.45 24.28 -4.25
C ARG A 316 28.40 23.80 -5.69
N MET A 317 28.73 22.53 -5.93
CA MET A 317 28.66 21.94 -7.27
C MET A 317 27.21 21.89 -7.77
N LEU A 318 26.25 21.65 -6.88
CA LEU A 318 24.81 21.67 -7.17
C LEU A 318 24.21 23.09 -7.29
N GLY A 319 25.02 24.14 -7.11
CA GLY A 319 24.59 25.53 -7.25
C GLY A 319 23.81 26.09 -6.06
N GLN A 320 23.77 25.38 -4.93
CA GLN A 320 23.16 25.84 -3.68
C GLN A 320 24.20 25.82 -2.55
N ASP A 321 25.13 26.77 -2.57
CA ASP A 321 26.23 26.84 -1.60
C ASP A 321 25.71 27.06 -0.17
N LEU A 322 25.89 26.05 0.68
CA LEU A 322 25.48 26.09 2.09
C LEU A 322 26.26 27.11 2.94
N SER A 323 27.40 27.62 2.47
CA SER A 323 28.17 28.64 3.17
C SER A 323 27.67 30.07 2.94
N GLN A 324 26.72 30.27 2.01
CA GLN A 324 26.14 31.58 1.75
C GLN A 324 24.83 31.75 2.51
N ASP A 325 24.60 32.97 3.01
CA ASP A 325 23.31 33.37 3.54
C ASP A 325 22.26 33.34 2.42
N ARG A 326 21.07 32.81 2.72
CA ARG A 326 19.93 32.81 1.81
C ARG A 326 18.76 33.47 2.49
N TYR A 327 18.64 34.78 2.27
CA TYR A 327 17.49 35.55 2.72
C TYR A 327 16.55 35.87 1.56
N GLU A 328 15.26 35.80 1.84
CA GLU A 328 14.20 36.15 0.90
C GLU A 328 13.17 37.05 1.57
N ALA A 329 12.46 37.82 0.75
CA ALA A 329 11.32 38.58 1.23
C ALA A 329 10.14 37.62 1.46
N ILE A 330 9.56 37.68 2.65
CA ILE A 330 8.38 36.90 3.03
C ILE A 330 7.27 37.82 3.52
N ASN A 331 6.03 37.33 3.44
CA ASN A 331 4.87 37.92 4.08
C ASN A 331 4.88 37.67 5.59
N GLU A 332 3.97 38.30 6.34
CA GLU A 332 3.85 38.11 7.80
C GLU A 332 3.56 36.66 8.19
N ASP A 333 2.91 35.89 7.32
CA ASP A 333 2.59 34.47 7.52
C ASP A 333 3.73 33.51 7.11
N GLY A 334 4.88 34.04 6.67
CA GLY A 334 6.05 33.26 6.27
C GLY A 334 6.04 32.77 4.81
N THR A 335 4.99 33.06 4.05
CA THR A 335 4.94 32.74 2.61
C THR A 335 5.83 33.69 1.80
N SER A 336 6.31 33.26 0.63
CA SER A 336 7.11 34.11 -0.25
C SER A 336 6.37 35.40 -0.60
N TYR A 337 7.08 36.53 -0.52
CA TYR A 337 6.51 37.85 -0.78
C TYR A 337 6.23 38.02 -2.28
N ASP A 338 4.98 38.35 -2.60
CA ASP A 338 4.53 38.69 -3.96
C ASP A 338 4.31 40.21 -4.03
N ASP A 339 5.13 40.89 -4.84
CA ASP A 339 5.10 42.34 -4.98
C ASP A 339 3.83 42.84 -5.70
N ASP A 340 3.10 41.96 -6.40
CA ASP A 340 1.81 42.27 -7.03
C ASP A 340 0.65 42.32 -6.01
N VAL A 341 0.74 41.60 -4.89
CA VAL A 341 -0.26 41.64 -3.81
C VAL A 341 -0.04 42.88 -2.93
N GLY A 342 1.22 43.23 -2.68
CA GLY A 342 1.63 44.38 -1.88
C GLY A 342 1.38 44.19 -0.37
N GLY A 343 2.17 44.89 0.45
CA GLY A 343 2.12 44.76 1.92
C GLY A 343 3.50 44.97 2.55
N PRO A 344 3.61 44.96 3.89
CA PRO A 344 4.92 44.94 4.54
C PRO A 344 5.67 43.66 4.21
N ALA A 345 6.91 43.80 3.73
CA ALA A 345 7.84 42.69 3.52
C ALA A 345 8.69 42.45 4.76
N TYR A 346 8.89 41.19 5.11
CA TYR A 346 9.79 40.75 6.18
C TYR A 346 10.96 39.98 5.58
N VAL A 347 12.08 39.91 6.29
CA VAL A 347 13.24 39.11 5.87
C VAL A 347 13.09 37.73 6.48
N GLY A 348 12.89 36.73 5.63
CA GLY A 348 12.94 35.31 5.96
C GLY A 348 14.21 34.67 5.40
N GLY A 349 14.48 33.42 5.77
CA GLY A 349 15.60 32.65 5.24
C GLY A 349 16.51 32.05 6.30
N VAL A 350 17.69 31.62 5.87
CA VAL A 350 18.67 30.89 6.70
C VAL A 350 20.08 31.43 6.52
N ASP A 351 20.83 31.45 7.62
CA ASP A 351 22.24 31.84 7.65
C ASP A 351 23.11 30.76 6.96
N GLY A 352 24.22 31.18 6.38
CA GLY A 352 25.25 30.29 5.87
C GLY A 352 25.91 29.48 7.00
N ILE A 353 26.32 28.25 6.69
CA ILE A 353 27.02 27.40 7.66
C ILE A 353 28.51 27.74 7.68
N GLU A 354 29.03 28.10 8.85
CA GLU A 354 30.46 28.27 9.10
C GLU A 354 31.11 26.99 9.64
N LEU A 355 31.91 26.32 8.81
CA LEU A 355 32.68 25.13 9.23
C LEU A 355 34.12 25.48 9.61
N ALA A 356 34.63 24.80 10.63
CA ALA A 356 36.06 24.86 10.96
C ALA A 356 36.90 24.32 9.78
N PRO A 357 37.98 24.99 9.37
CA PRO A 357 38.77 24.58 8.21
C PRO A 357 39.49 23.25 8.45
N LEU A 358 39.48 22.38 7.43
CA LEU A 358 40.28 21.16 7.42
C LEU A 358 41.73 21.44 7.01
N ALA A 359 42.62 20.48 7.31
CA ALA A 359 43.96 20.48 6.72
C ALA A 359 43.85 20.39 5.18
N ALA A 360 44.77 21.03 4.45
CA ALA A 360 44.69 21.16 3.00
C ALA A 360 44.53 19.80 2.28
N GLU A 361 45.23 18.76 2.75
CA GLU A 361 45.14 17.41 2.18
C GLU A 361 43.80 16.73 2.47
N GLU A 362 43.23 16.93 3.67
CA GLU A 362 41.91 16.40 4.02
C GLU A 362 40.80 17.12 3.26
N ASN A 363 40.92 18.44 3.09
CA ASN A 363 39.99 19.21 2.28
C ASN A 363 40.01 18.78 0.81
N ARG A 364 41.20 18.54 0.25
CA ARG A 364 41.36 18.02 -1.12
C ARG A 364 40.67 16.67 -1.29
N ARG A 365 40.81 15.77 -0.31
CA ARG A 365 40.11 14.48 -0.30
C ARG A 365 38.59 14.63 -0.19
N ALA A 366 38.11 15.58 0.61
CA ALA A 366 36.68 15.86 0.73
C ALA A 366 36.10 16.39 -0.60
N GLU A 367 36.84 17.25 -1.30
CA GLU A 367 36.48 17.76 -2.64
C GLU A 367 36.46 16.64 -3.70
N GLU A 368 37.42 15.71 -3.66
CA GLU A 368 37.44 14.53 -4.54
C GLU A 368 36.21 13.63 -4.32
N GLU A 369 35.82 13.40 -3.06
CA GLU A 369 34.64 12.61 -2.72
C GLU A 369 33.34 13.30 -3.14
N ALA A 370 33.23 14.62 -2.92
CA ALA A 370 32.11 15.42 -3.39
C ALA A 370 31.99 15.38 -4.92
N THR A 371 33.12 15.44 -5.64
CA THR A 371 33.15 15.35 -7.10
C THR A 371 32.64 13.98 -7.58
N GLN A 372 32.99 12.89 -6.90
CA GLN A 372 32.49 11.55 -7.23
C GLN A 372 30.97 11.45 -7.03
N LEU A 373 30.45 11.99 -5.92
CA LEU A 373 29.01 12.03 -5.66
C LEU A 373 28.28 12.87 -6.72
N PHE A 374 28.82 14.04 -7.06
CA PHE A 374 28.27 14.91 -8.08
C PHE A 374 28.19 14.22 -9.45
N ALA A 375 29.24 13.51 -9.86
CA ALA A 375 29.22 12.76 -11.12
C ALA A 375 28.12 11.67 -11.17
N VAL A 376 27.91 10.95 -10.06
CA VAL A 376 26.83 9.95 -9.95
C VAL A 376 25.45 10.60 -10.06
N ILE A 377 25.29 11.78 -9.45
CA ILE A 377 24.06 12.57 -9.54
C ILE A 377 23.82 13.02 -10.99
N GLU A 378 24.82 13.61 -11.65
CA GLU A 378 24.72 14.05 -13.05
C GLU A 378 24.34 12.89 -13.99
N GLU A 379 24.99 11.73 -13.87
CA GLU A 379 24.67 10.55 -14.69
C GLU A 379 23.22 10.07 -14.50
N ARG A 380 22.63 10.27 -13.31
CA ARG A 380 21.24 9.90 -13.01
C ARG A 380 20.22 10.88 -13.60
N TYR A 381 20.61 12.14 -13.78
CA TYR A 381 19.74 13.21 -14.30
C TYR A 381 19.98 13.54 -15.78
N GLU A 382 20.97 12.93 -16.45
CA GLU A 382 21.08 13.00 -17.91
C GLU A 382 19.94 12.17 -18.56
N PRO A 383 19.02 12.80 -19.32
CA PRO A 383 18.00 12.07 -20.06
C PRO A 383 18.67 11.24 -21.16
N THR A 384 18.44 9.93 -21.15
CA THR A 384 18.84 9.02 -22.23
C THR A 384 17.95 9.16 -23.45
#